data_AF-A0A498HGE5-F1
#
_entry.id   AF-A0A498HGE5-F1
#
_cell.length_a   1.000
_cell.length_b   1.000
_cell.length_c   1.000
_cell.angle_alpha   90.00
_cell.angle_beta   90.00
_cell.angle_gamma   90.00
#
_symmetry.space_group_name_H-M   'P 1'
#
loop_
_entity.id
_entity.type
_entity.pdbx_description
1 polymer ?
#
loop_
_entity_poly.entity_id
_entity_poly.type
_entity_poly.pdbx_seq_one_letter_code
_entity_poly.pdbx_strand_id
1 'polypeptide(L)'
;MAPSRELVQHIHSVIFKFAKALSLRFVPVYGGSGIAQQTGELKLGAAFVVCTPGRMIDILCTNAGRITNLQRVTYLVVDEADQMFDLGFGLQINRSVQSIRSDHQTVLFSAIFPHQGAARAAAIAVAMNLKHNLAKIQADAMPEHFEAELEINDIPQNARWKVTHKETLGPISDLTGAAITIRGQYFPPGKVPGPGDPKVFLFIEGPTEQSVKRGKAELKRKLEEIMNQALSLPGGAQPRRYQLYKRERDSNLPFA
;
A
#
# COMPACT_ATOMS: atom_id res chain seq x y z
N MET A 1 -17.40 -1.26 14.42
CA MET A 1 -16.36 -0.21 14.41
C MET A 1 -16.91 0.98 13.66
N ALA A 2 -16.62 2.20 14.12
CA ALA A 2 -17.07 3.45 13.51
C ALA A 2 -15.96 4.52 13.58
N PRO A 3 -15.93 5.50 12.66
CA PRO A 3 -14.85 6.48 12.53
C PRO A 3 -14.72 7.48 13.67
N SER A 4 -15.83 7.86 14.31
CA SER A 4 -15.86 8.94 15.29
C SER A 4 -16.41 8.51 16.65
N ARG A 5 -16.07 9.28 17.68
CA ARG A 5 -16.60 9.07 19.04
C ARG A 5 -18.11 9.26 19.05
N GLU A 6 -18.57 10.29 18.35
CA GLU A 6 -19.95 10.72 18.27
C GLU A 6 -20.81 9.62 17.66
N LEU A 7 -20.33 9.00 16.58
CA LEU A 7 -21.03 7.89 15.94
C LEU A 7 -21.03 6.63 16.82
N VAL A 8 -19.91 6.31 17.49
CA VAL A 8 -19.88 5.20 18.47
C VAL A 8 -20.92 5.42 19.58
N GLN A 9 -20.99 6.63 20.14
CA GLN A 9 -21.97 6.98 21.16
C GLN A 9 -23.41 6.90 20.65
N HIS A 10 -23.64 7.33 19.41
CA HIS A 10 -24.94 7.23 18.76
C HIS A 10 -25.38 5.77 18.59
N ILE A 11 -24.55 4.94 17.95
CA ILE A 11 -24.81 3.50 17.76
C ILE A 11 -25.06 2.81 19.10
N HIS A 12 -24.24 3.12 20.12
CA HIS A 12 -24.41 2.60 21.47
C HIS A 12 -25.79 2.97 22.05
N SER A 13 -26.24 4.22 21.90
CA SER A 13 -27.54 4.67 22.41
C SER A 13 -28.73 3.97 21.73
N VAL A 14 -28.58 3.62 20.45
CA VAL A 14 -29.57 2.86 19.69
C VAL A 14 -29.60 1.41 20.17
N ILE A 15 -28.43 0.75 20.24
CA ILE A 15 -28.31 -0.64 20.67
C ILE A 15 -28.75 -0.84 22.13
N PHE A 16 -28.46 0.13 23.01
CA PHE A 16 -28.80 0.07 24.44
C PHE A 16 -30.27 -0.29 24.66
N LYS A 17 -31.18 0.28 23.85
CA LYS A 17 -32.63 0.06 23.95
C LYS A 17 -33.00 -1.40 23.69
N PHE A 18 -32.35 -2.04 22.72
CA PHE A 18 -32.59 -3.43 22.35
C PHE A 18 -31.86 -4.40 23.29
N ALA A 19 -30.59 -4.11 23.61
CA ALA A 19 -29.77 -4.99 24.42
C ALA A 19 -30.25 -5.10 25.86
N LYS A 20 -30.86 -4.03 26.42
CA LYS A 20 -31.49 -4.07 27.74
C LYS A 20 -32.63 -5.09 27.81
N ALA A 21 -33.44 -5.20 26.75
CA ALA A 21 -34.52 -6.17 26.69
C ALA A 21 -34.00 -7.63 26.67
N LEU A 22 -32.79 -7.83 26.15
CA LEU A 22 -32.14 -9.15 26.02
C LEU A 22 -31.15 -9.45 27.16
N SER A 23 -31.02 -8.56 28.15
CA SER A 23 -30.01 -8.64 29.23
C SER A 23 -28.56 -8.80 28.72
N LEU A 24 -28.25 -8.24 27.54
CA LEU A 24 -26.92 -8.33 26.94
C LEU A 24 -26.05 -7.14 27.35
N ARG A 25 -24.80 -7.41 27.73
CA ARG A 25 -23.81 -6.38 28.04
C ARG A 25 -23.23 -5.80 26.76
N PHE A 26 -23.18 -4.48 26.68
CA PHE A 26 -22.56 -3.74 25.60
C PHE A 26 -21.59 -2.72 26.19
N VAL A 27 -20.49 -2.46 25.49
CA VAL A 27 -19.47 -1.51 25.95
C VAL A 27 -19.06 -0.59 24.80
N PRO A 28 -19.17 0.75 24.95
CA PRO A 28 -18.65 1.69 23.98
C PRO A 28 -17.18 2.02 24.26
N VAL A 29 -16.35 2.00 23.22
CA VAL A 29 -14.89 2.12 23.32
C VAL A 29 -14.40 3.19 22.36
N TYR A 30 -14.01 4.35 22.87
CA TYR A 30 -13.63 5.49 22.04
C TYR A 30 -12.64 6.44 22.74
N GLY A 31 -11.96 7.29 21.97
CA GLY A 31 -11.00 8.28 22.45
C GLY A 31 -11.59 9.39 23.34
N GLY A 32 -10.78 10.08 24.14
CA GLY A 32 -11.22 11.24 24.92
C GLY A 32 -12.02 10.92 26.19
N SER A 33 -12.00 9.67 26.65
CA SER A 33 -12.36 9.26 28.01
C SER A 33 -11.33 8.28 28.58
N GLY A 34 -11.33 8.10 29.90
CA GLY A 34 -10.33 7.31 30.62
C GLY A 34 -10.30 5.85 30.17
N ILE A 35 -9.14 5.37 29.73
CA ILE A 35 -8.95 3.99 29.26
C ILE A 35 -9.20 2.95 30.36
N ALA A 36 -8.93 3.31 31.62
CA ALA A 36 -9.11 2.43 32.78
C ALA A 36 -10.59 2.04 33.00
N GLN A 37 -11.52 2.98 32.80
CA GLN A 37 -12.95 2.72 32.91
C GLN A 37 -13.39 1.73 31.83
N GLN A 38 -13.06 2.01 30.56
CA GLN A 38 -13.40 1.14 29.43
C GLN A 38 -12.79 -0.26 29.58
N THR A 39 -11.55 -0.32 30.05
CA THR A 39 -10.86 -1.58 30.40
C THR A 39 -11.60 -2.36 31.48
N GLY A 40 -12.06 -1.67 32.54
CA GLY A 40 -12.84 -2.29 33.62
C GLY A 40 -14.15 -2.87 33.11
N GLU A 41 -14.88 -2.14 32.26
CA GLU A 41 -16.13 -2.59 31.67
C GLU A 41 -15.96 -3.80 30.75
N LEU A 42 -14.88 -3.83 29.96
CA LEU A 42 -14.54 -4.96 29.09
C LEU A 42 -14.13 -6.22 29.87
N LYS A 43 -13.45 -6.08 31.02
CA LYS A 43 -13.07 -7.21 31.89
C LYS A 43 -14.28 -7.97 32.43
N LEU A 44 -15.41 -7.28 32.62
CA LEU A 44 -16.67 -7.90 33.04
C LEU A 44 -17.35 -8.71 31.92
N GLY A 45 -16.80 -8.65 30.69
CA GLY A 45 -17.36 -9.26 29.51
C GLY A 45 -18.37 -8.36 28.81
N ALA A 46 -18.37 -8.42 27.47
CA ALA A 46 -19.27 -7.70 26.60
C ALA A 46 -19.76 -8.63 25.49
N ALA A 47 -21.07 -8.68 25.27
CA ALA A 47 -21.66 -9.35 24.11
C ALA A 47 -21.50 -8.49 22.85
N PHE A 48 -21.59 -7.16 23.01
CA PHE A 48 -21.37 -6.19 21.94
C PHE A 48 -20.33 -5.15 22.34
N VAL A 49 -19.44 -4.82 21.40
CA VAL A 49 -18.50 -3.70 21.54
C VAL A 49 -18.68 -2.79 20.35
N VAL A 50 -18.95 -1.51 20.61
CA VAL A 50 -18.98 -0.47 19.59
C VAL A 50 -17.76 0.41 19.82
N CYS A 51 -16.90 0.56 18.81
CA CYS A 51 -15.61 1.18 19.05
C CYS A 51 -15.06 1.99 17.88
N THR A 52 -14.19 2.95 18.21
CA THR A 52 -13.27 3.54 17.23
C THR A 52 -12.02 2.66 17.08
N PRO A 53 -11.43 2.50 15.87
CA PRO A 53 -10.30 1.61 15.65
C PRO A 53 -9.09 1.91 16.55
N GLY A 54 -8.72 3.19 16.66
CA GLY A 54 -7.55 3.60 17.44
C GLY A 54 -7.66 3.19 18.91
N ARG A 55 -8.79 3.49 19.56
CA ARG A 55 -8.99 3.11 20.96
C ARG A 55 -9.07 1.60 21.15
N MET A 56 -9.65 0.87 20.20
CA MET A 56 -9.69 -0.60 20.27
C MET A 56 -8.28 -1.18 20.24
N ILE A 57 -7.40 -0.68 19.36
CA ILE A 57 -5.98 -1.07 19.32
C ILE A 57 -5.28 -0.72 20.63
N ASP A 58 -5.47 0.49 21.16
CA ASP A 58 -4.88 0.87 22.45
C ASP A 58 -5.25 -0.13 23.55
N ILE A 59 -6.53 -0.49 23.66
CA ILE A 59 -7.02 -1.45 24.66
C ILE A 59 -6.43 -2.85 24.45
N LEU A 60 -6.36 -3.32 23.20
CA LEU A 60 -5.78 -4.62 22.87
C LEU A 60 -4.28 -4.68 23.16
N CYS A 61 -3.56 -3.56 23.04
CA CYS A 61 -2.14 -3.47 23.37
C CYS A 61 -1.89 -3.17 24.86
N THR A 62 -2.89 -2.64 25.58
CA THR A 62 -2.76 -2.27 26.99
C THR A 62 -2.43 -3.50 27.83
N ASN A 63 -1.50 -3.34 28.78
CA ASN A 63 -1.05 -4.41 29.68
C ASN A 63 -0.61 -5.69 28.92
N ALA A 64 0.10 -5.50 27.81
CA ALA A 64 0.59 -6.58 26.93
C ALA A 64 -0.53 -7.53 26.43
N GLY A 65 -1.73 -7.01 26.19
CA GLY A 65 -2.86 -7.79 25.67
C GLY A 65 -3.53 -8.72 26.68
N ARG A 66 -3.25 -8.56 27.98
CA ARG A 66 -3.85 -9.39 29.05
C ARG A 66 -5.24 -8.95 29.49
N ILE A 67 -5.71 -7.79 29.04
CA ILE A 67 -7.00 -7.23 29.47
C ILE A 67 -8.16 -7.89 28.74
N THR A 68 -8.09 -7.94 27.42
CA THR A 68 -9.14 -8.44 26.54
C THR A 68 -8.55 -8.94 25.25
N ASN A 69 -9.31 -9.74 24.50
CA ASN A 69 -8.94 -10.24 23.19
C ASN A 69 -10.19 -10.30 22.29
N LEU A 70 -9.99 -10.46 20.99
CA LEU A 70 -11.07 -10.56 20.02
C LEU A 70 -11.35 -12.00 19.56
N GLN A 71 -10.82 -13.01 20.26
CA GLN A 71 -10.92 -14.42 19.83
C GLN A 71 -12.35 -14.97 19.85
N ARG A 72 -13.25 -14.31 20.60
CA ARG A 72 -14.68 -14.66 20.66
C ARG A 72 -15.55 -13.90 19.66
N VAL A 73 -14.97 -12.96 18.90
CA VAL A 73 -15.73 -12.15 17.95
C VAL A 73 -16.09 -13.01 16.74
N THR A 74 -17.37 -13.28 16.54
CA THR A 74 -17.89 -14.00 15.36
C THR A 74 -18.47 -13.06 14.31
N TYR A 75 -18.74 -11.81 14.68
CA TYR A 75 -19.30 -10.78 13.82
C TYR A 75 -18.53 -9.48 13.97
N LEU A 76 -17.98 -8.98 12.87
CA LEU A 76 -17.39 -7.66 12.77
C LEU A 76 -18.21 -6.80 11.82
N VAL A 77 -18.66 -5.64 12.30
CA VAL A 77 -19.29 -4.62 11.46
C VAL A 77 -18.35 -3.42 11.38
N VAL A 78 -18.05 -2.94 10.18
CA VAL A 78 -17.36 -1.67 9.95
C VAL A 78 -18.36 -0.71 9.32
N ASP A 79 -18.70 0.33 10.06
CA ASP A 79 -19.63 1.37 9.63
C ASP A 79 -18.86 2.59 9.11
N GLU A 80 -19.45 3.31 8.16
CA GLU A 80 -18.83 4.41 7.41
C GLU A 80 -17.41 4.06 6.91
N ALA A 81 -17.28 2.91 6.25
CA ALA A 81 -15.99 2.34 5.87
C ALA A 81 -15.17 3.26 4.95
N ASP A 82 -15.83 3.97 4.03
CA ASP A 82 -15.23 5.03 3.19
C ASP A 82 -14.55 6.10 4.05
N GLN A 83 -15.27 6.68 5.01
CA GLN A 83 -14.70 7.68 5.91
C GLN A 83 -13.57 7.10 6.75
N MET A 84 -13.68 5.85 7.18
CA MET A 84 -12.61 5.16 7.91
C MET A 84 -11.32 5.04 7.10
N PHE A 85 -11.41 4.80 5.79
CA PHE A 85 -10.24 4.76 4.92
C PHE A 85 -9.67 6.15 4.65
N ASP A 86 -10.50 7.16 4.45
CA ASP A 86 -10.07 8.55 4.24
C ASP A 86 -9.33 9.11 5.47
N LEU A 87 -9.77 8.71 6.68
CA LEU A 87 -9.11 9.05 7.94
C LEU A 87 -7.84 8.22 8.22
N GLY A 88 -7.48 7.29 7.33
CA GLY A 88 -6.27 6.47 7.46
C GLY A 88 -6.40 5.31 8.48
N PHE A 89 -7.61 4.93 8.89
CA PHE A 89 -7.80 3.84 9.86
C PHE A 89 -7.62 2.43 9.27
N GLY A 90 -7.39 2.29 7.97
CA GLY A 90 -7.27 1.00 7.29
C GLY A 90 -6.28 0.03 7.95
N LEU A 91 -5.09 0.52 8.36
CA LEU A 91 -4.09 -0.31 9.05
C LEU A 91 -4.56 -0.76 10.44
N GLN A 92 -5.27 0.10 11.18
CA GLN A 92 -5.77 -0.21 12.52
C GLN A 92 -6.91 -1.22 12.48
N ILE A 93 -7.78 -1.10 11.47
CA ILE A 93 -8.85 -2.07 11.20
C ILE A 93 -8.23 -3.42 10.84
N ASN A 94 -7.26 -3.45 9.91
CA ASN A 94 -6.60 -4.69 9.51
C ASN A 94 -5.92 -5.40 10.70
N ARG A 95 -5.20 -4.65 11.55
CA ARG A 95 -4.61 -5.20 12.79
C ARG A 95 -5.66 -5.79 13.74
N SER A 96 -6.82 -5.17 13.86
CA SER A 96 -7.92 -5.69 14.69
C SER A 96 -8.50 -6.97 14.11
N VAL A 97 -8.73 -7.01 12.78
CA VAL A 97 -9.21 -8.20 12.05
C VAL A 97 -8.27 -9.38 12.21
N GLN A 98 -6.95 -9.16 12.14
CA GLN A 98 -5.94 -10.19 12.37
C GLN A 98 -5.98 -10.80 13.77
N SER A 99 -6.56 -10.08 14.74
CA SER A 99 -6.71 -10.54 16.12
C SER A 99 -8.05 -11.26 16.37
N ILE A 100 -8.93 -11.32 15.37
CA ILE A 100 -10.22 -12.02 15.39
C ILE A 100 -10.03 -13.43 14.80
N ARG A 101 -10.84 -14.39 15.24
CA ARG A 101 -10.90 -15.75 14.68
C ARG A 101 -11.20 -15.75 13.17
N SER A 102 -10.62 -16.66 12.40
CA SER A 102 -10.69 -16.63 10.92
C SER A 102 -12.08 -16.85 10.31
N ASP A 103 -12.99 -17.50 11.02
CA ASP A 103 -14.36 -17.83 10.59
C ASP A 103 -15.41 -16.81 11.06
N HIS A 104 -14.98 -15.58 11.38
CA HIS A 104 -15.89 -14.48 11.65
C HIS A 104 -16.56 -13.98 10.36
N GLN A 105 -17.80 -13.50 10.47
CA GLN A 105 -18.45 -12.76 9.41
C GLN A 105 -18.06 -11.28 9.52
N THR A 106 -17.59 -10.69 8.42
CA THR A 106 -17.36 -9.25 8.32
C THR A 106 -18.42 -8.60 7.42
N VAL A 107 -19.03 -7.52 7.91
CA VAL A 107 -19.99 -6.69 7.17
C VAL A 107 -19.47 -5.27 7.10
N LEU A 108 -19.45 -4.69 5.90
CA LEU A 108 -19.02 -3.32 5.66
C LEU A 108 -20.23 -2.48 5.24
N PHE A 109 -20.47 -1.38 5.93
CA PHE A 109 -21.43 -0.34 5.56
C PHE A 109 -20.68 0.92 5.13
N SER A 110 -21.13 1.54 4.06
CA SER A 110 -20.52 2.73 3.48
C SER A 110 -21.55 3.48 2.65
N ALA A 111 -21.54 4.81 2.73
CA ALA A 111 -22.46 5.64 1.95
C ALA A 111 -22.08 5.66 0.47
N ILE A 112 -20.77 5.62 0.19
CA ILE A 112 -20.21 5.58 -1.16
C ILE A 112 -19.24 4.41 -1.20
N PHE A 113 -19.56 3.35 -1.95
CA PHE A 113 -18.52 2.42 -2.35
C PHE A 113 -17.71 3.08 -3.46
N PRO A 114 -16.47 3.53 -3.21
CA PRO A 114 -15.70 4.23 -4.24
C PRO A 114 -15.53 3.28 -5.43
N HIS A 115 -15.97 3.71 -6.62
CA HIS A 115 -15.91 2.88 -7.82
C HIS A 115 -14.46 2.60 -8.25
N GLN A 116 -13.47 3.39 -7.78
CA GLN A 116 -12.03 3.24 -8.07
C GLN A 116 -11.14 3.70 -6.89
N GLY A 117 -9.91 3.16 -6.79
CA GLY A 117 -8.85 3.66 -5.89
C GLY A 117 -8.53 2.81 -4.65
N ALA A 118 -7.61 3.31 -3.82
CA ALA A 118 -7.06 2.61 -2.65
C ALA A 118 -8.11 2.26 -1.57
N ALA A 119 -9.14 3.09 -1.40
CA ALA A 119 -10.23 2.83 -0.46
C ALA A 119 -11.09 1.62 -0.86
N ARG A 120 -11.34 1.41 -2.17
CA ARG A 120 -12.00 0.19 -2.68
C ARG A 120 -11.11 -1.02 -2.47
N ALA A 121 -9.82 -0.93 -2.81
CA ALA A 121 -8.87 -2.02 -2.59
C ALA A 121 -8.71 -2.37 -1.11
N ALA A 122 -8.75 -1.40 -0.20
CA ALA A 122 -8.67 -1.63 1.23
C ALA A 122 -9.99 -2.18 1.81
N ALA A 123 -11.15 -1.69 1.38
CA ALA A 123 -12.45 -2.25 1.74
C ALA A 123 -12.57 -3.70 1.24
N ILE A 124 -12.18 -3.94 -0.01
CA ILE A 124 -12.10 -5.25 -0.62
C ILE A 124 -11.06 -6.11 0.09
N ALA A 125 -9.87 -5.63 0.45
CA ALA A 125 -8.85 -6.41 1.17
C ALA A 125 -9.28 -6.76 2.59
N VAL A 126 -9.96 -5.85 3.30
CA VAL A 126 -10.57 -6.13 4.60
C VAL A 126 -11.66 -7.19 4.46
N ALA A 127 -12.49 -7.12 3.41
CA ALA A 127 -13.45 -8.17 3.08
C ALA A 127 -12.78 -9.47 2.59
N MET A 128 -11.66 -9.40 1.86
CA MET A 128 -10.95 -10.50 1.19
C MET A 128 -9.89 -11.17 2.08
N ASN A 129 -9.59 -10.63 3.26
CA ASN A 129 -8.88 -11.34 4.34
C ASN A 129 -9.57 -12.67 4.75
N LEU A 130 -10.70 -12.99 4.12
CA LEU A 130 -11.38 -14.28 4.11
C LEU A 130 -10.52 -15.48 3.65
N LYS A 131 -9.46 -15.36 2.84
CA LYS A 131 -8.51 -16.49 2.59
C LYS A 131 -7.10 -16.00 2.21
N HIS A 132 -6.10 -16.42 2.99
CA HIS A 132 -4.66 -16.45 2.72
C HIS A 132 -3.80 -15.18 2.94
N ASN A 133 -2.96 -15.30 3.99
CA ASN A 133 -1.57 -14.86 4.09
C ASN A 133 -1.19 -13.45 3.59
N LEU A 134 -0.96 -12.58 4.57
CA LEU A 134 -0.29 -11.27 4.47
C LEU A 134 1.04 -11.27 3.70
N ALA A 135 1.68 -12.43 3.49
CA ALA A 135 2.89 -12.55 2.67
C ALA A 135 2.63 -12.47 1.15
N LYS A 136 1.41 -12.76 0.68
CA LYS A 136 1.02 -12.57 -0.73
C LYS A 136 0.52 -11.16 -1.02
N ILE A 137 -0.09 -10.47 -0.05
CA ILE A 137 -0.67 -9.14 -0.27
C ILE A 137 0.41 -8.06 -0.39
N GLN A 138 1.60 -8.25 0.20
CA GLN A 138 2.78 -7.42 -0.13
C GLN A 138 3.36 -7.71 -1.53
N ALA A 139 3.01 -8.83 -2.16
CA ALA A 139 3.42 -9.19 -3.51
C ALA A 139 2.33 -8.89 -4.58
N ASP A 140 1.04 -8.91 -4.23
CA ASP A 140 -0.10 -8.72 -5.14
C ASP A 140 -0.77 -7.33 -5.04
N ALA A 141 -0.30 -6.43 -4.16
CA ALA A 141 -0.74 -5.03 -4.13
C ALA A 141 0.11 -4.13 -5.05
N MET A 142 0.50 -4.62 -6.21
CA MET A 142 0.71 -3.73 -7.34
C MET A 142 -0.65 -3.65 -8.04
N PRO A 143 -1.34 -2.49 -8.05
CA PRO A 143 -2.43 -2.31 -9.00
C PRO A 143 -1.85 -2.64 -10.38
N GLU A 144 -2.59 -3.14 -11.36
CA GLU A 144 -2.06 -3.35 -12.71
C GLU A 144 -1.42 -2.04 -13.23
N HIS A 145 -0.14 -1.89 -12.95
CA HIS A 145 0.71 -0.79 -13.32
C HIS A 145 1.56 -1.41 -14.40
N PHE A 146 1.58 -0.76 -15.54
CA PHE A 146 2.48 -1.17 -16.56
C PHE A 146 3.88 -0.82 -16.07
N GLU A 147 4.83 -1.71 -16.34
CA GLU A 147 6.21 -1.53 -15.91
C GLU A 147 7.13 -1.53 -17.10
N ALA A 148 8.21 -0.77 -16.98
CA ALA A 148 9.30 -0.82 -17.93
C ALA A 148 10.63 -0.60 -17.24
N GLU A 149 11.62 -1.37 -17.70
CA GLU A 149 13.00 -1.22 -17.29
C GLU A 149 13.80 -0.49 -18.40
N LEU A 150 14.75 0.34 -17.97
CA LEU A 150 15.73 1.01 -18.82
C LEU A 150 17.12 0.88 -18.20
N GLU A 151 17.96 0.00 -18.76
CA GLU A 151 19.32 -0.23 -18.28
C GLU A 151 20.21 0.99 -18.53
N ILE A 152 20.94 1.42 -17.49
CA ILE A 152 21.85 2.58 -17.53
C ILE A 152 23.27 2.22 -17.08
N ASN A 153 23.57 0.92 -16.94
CA ASN A 153 24.89 0.48 -16.47
C ASN A 153 25.99 0.79 -17.50
N ASP A 154 25.68 0.64 -18.79
CA ASP A 154 26.68 0.71 -19.85
C ASP A 154 26.84 2.13 -20.42
N ILE A 155 26.12 3.14 -19.87
CA ILE A 155 26.27 4.56 -20.24
C ILE A 155 27.37 5.24 -19.41
N PRO A 156 27.99 6.32 -19.94
CA PRO A 156 29.03 7.08 -19.24
C PRO A 156 28.60 7.60 -17.86
N GLN A 157 29.55 7.69 -16.92
CA GLN A 157 29.27 8.10 -15.53
C GLN A 157 28.60 9.48 -15.42
N ASN A 158 29.03 10.44 -16.23
CA ASN A 158 28.44 11.79 -16.28
C ASN A 158 26.98 11.76 -16.76
N ALA A 159 26.67 10.96 -17.78
CA ALA A 159 25.32 10.78 -18.30
C ALA A 159 24.44 10.03 -17.29
N ARG A 160 24.99 9.01 -16.64
CA ARG A 160 24.31 8.24 -15.59
C ARG A 160 23.93 9.12 -14.40
N TRP A 161 24.86 9.92 -13.91
CA TRP A 161 24.61 10.85 -12.82
C TRP A 161 23.46 11.81 -13.20
N LYS A 162 23.54 12.46 -14.37
CA LYS A 162 22.52 13.39 -14.85
C LYS A 162 21.13 12.78 -15.07
N VAL A 163 21.03 11.57 -15.64
CA VAL A 163 19.72 10.93 -15.86
C VAL A 163 19.07 10.48 -14.55
N THR A 164 19.87 10.16 -13.53
CA THR A 164 19.38 9.75 -12.21
C THR A 164 19.02 10.92 -11.28
N HIS A 165 19.27 12.16 -11.69
CA HIS A 165 18.98 13.34 -10.86
C HIS A 165 17.48 13.63 -10.77
N LYS A 166 17.05 14.09 -9.59
CA LYS A 166 15.66 14.50 -9.32
C LYS A 166 15.19 15.59 -10.28
N GLU A 167 16.07 16.49 -10.70
CA GLU A 167 15.80 17.54 -11.68
C GLU A 167 15.45 17.01 -13.07
N THR A 168 15.96 15.82 -13.43
CA THR A 168 15.65 15.14 -14.69
C THR A 168 14.43 14.24 -14.55
N LEU A 169 14.34 13.48 -13.45
CA LEU A 169 13.29 12.49 -13.23
C LEU A 169 11.95 13.11 -12.84
N GLY A 170 11.95 14.19 -12.04
CA GLY A 170 10.74 14.87 -11.57
C GLY A 170 9.86 15.36 -12.71
N PRO A 171 10.36 16.19 -13.64
CA PRO A 171 9.56 16.67 -14.77
C PRO A 171 9.00 15.57 -15.67
N ILE A 172 9.74 14.46 -15.85
CA ILE A 172 9.27 13.33 -16.65
C ILE A 172 8.17 12.57 -15.91
N SER A 173 8.32 12.39 -14.59
CA SER A 173 7.30 11.77 -13.73
C SER A 173 6.00 12.59 -13.73
N ASP A 174 6.12 13.91 -13.57
CA ASP A 174 4.97 14.83 -13.54
C ASP A 174 4.26 14.90 -14.90
N LEU A 175 5.02 14.92 -16.01
CA LEU A 175 4.48 14.99 -17.36
C LEU A 175 3.76 13.69 -17.80
N THR A 176 4.26 12.55 -17.36
CA THR A 176 3.79 11.23 -17.84
C THR A 176 2.86 10.53 -16.87
N GLY A 177 2.83 10.94 -15.60
CA GLY A 177 2.10 10.25 -14.54
C GLY A 177 2.68 8.88 -14.20
N ALA A 178 3.92 8.60 -14.62
CA ALA A 178 4.64 7.38 -14.29
C ALA A 178 5.70 7.69 -13.22
N ALA A 179 5.75 6.90 -12.15
CA ALA A 179 6.80 6.99 -11.15
C ALA A 179 8.09 6.36 -11.69
N ILE A 180 9.22 7.00 -11.42
CA ILE A 180 10.54 6.55 -11.89
C ILE A 180 11.44 6.35 -10.68
N THR A 181 11.99 5.14 -10.52
CA THR A 181 12.88 4.77 -9.42
C THR A 181 14.18 4.16 -9.95
N ILE A 182 15.27 4.29 -9.20
CA ILE A 182 16.56 3.72 -9.54
C ILE A 182 16.70 2.40 -8.80
N ARG A 183 17.04 1.31 -9.51
CA ARG A 183 17.21 -0.03 -8.94
C ARG A 183 18.52 -0.66 -9.43
N GLY A 184 19.02 -1.64 -8.67
CA GLY A 184 20.26 -2.37 -8.98
C GLY A 184 21.54 -1.64 -8.58
N GLN A 185 22.68 -2.27 -8.86
CA GLN A 185 24.02 -1.78 -8.51
C GLN A 185 24.84 -1.50 -9.78
N TYR A 186 25.70 -0.48 -9.73
CA TYR A 186 26.64 -0.24 -10.83
C TYR A 186 27.74 -1.31 -10.87
N PHE A 187 27.93 -1.92 -12.04
CA PHE A 187 29.03 -2.82 -12.32
C PHE A 187 29.98 -2.18 -13.33
N PRO A 188 31.29 -2.06 -13.00
CA PRO A 188 32.29 -1.60 -13.95
C PRO A 188 32.32 -2.47 -15.21
N PRO A 189 32.69 -1.89 -16.38
CA PRO A 189 32.83 -2.65 -17.62
C PRO A 189 33.74 -3.87 -17.43
N GLY A 190 33.26 -5.05 -17.81
CA GLY A 190 33.98 -6.31 -17.69
C GLY A 190 33.75 -7.10 -16.39
N LYS A 191 33.05 -6.54 -15.39
CA LYS A 191 32.62 -7.28 -14.20
C LYS A 191 31.25 -7.93 -14.44
N VAL A 192 31.19 -9.26 -14.42
CA VAL A 192 29.93 -10.00 -14.54
C VAL A 192 29.18 -9.93 -13.21
N PRO A 193 27.88 -9.56 -13.19
CA PRO A 193 27.08 -9.58 -11.96
C PRO A 193 26.94 -11.00 -11.39
N GLY A 194 26.86 -11.11 -10.07
CA GLY A 194 26.58 -12.39 -9.41
C GLY A 194 25.14 -12.87 -9.65
N PRO A 195 24.82 -14.15 -9.37
CA PRO A 195 23.45 -14.67 -9.49
C PRO A 195 22.52 -13.90 -8.54
N GLY A 196 21.65 -13.05 -9.10
CA GLY A 196 20.67 -12.27 -8.33
C GLY A 196 21.02 -10.79 -8.11
N ASP A 197 22.18 -10.31 -8.54
CA ASP A 197 22.54 -8.89 -8.45
C ASP A 197 22.25 -8.17 -9.77
N PRO A 198 21.13 -7.43 -9.91
CA PRO A 198 20.85 -6.72 -11.14
C PRO A 198 21.80 -5.52 -11.31
N LYS A 199 22.29 -5.34 -12.54
CA LYS A 199 22.95 -4.10 -12.98
C LYS A 199 22.06 -2.89 -12.73
N VAL A 200 22.62 -1.68 -12.63
CA VAL A 200 21.83 -0.46 -12.40
C VAL A 200 20.89 -0.14 -13.57
N PHE A 201 19.61 0.10 -13.27
CA PHE A 201 18.55 0.44 -14.21
C PHE A 201 17.57 1.46 -13.61
N LEU A 202 16.84 2.15 -14.50
CA LEU A 202 15.66 2.94 -14.15
C LEU A 202 14.41 2.07 -14.30
N PHE A 203 13.63 1.98 -13.23
CA PHE A 203 12.35 1.31 -13.17
C PHE A 203 11.24 2.34 -13.31
N ILE A 204 10.35 2.14 -14.27
CA ILE A 204 9.27 3.05 -14.62
C ILE A 204 7.97 2.30 -14.38
N GLU A 205 7.12 2.81 -13.49
CA GLU A 205 5.83 2.23 -13.15
C GLU A 205 4.73 3.28 -13.32
N GLY A 206 3.57 2.90 -13.85
CA GLY A 206 2.50 3.86 -14.07
C GLY A 206 1.14 3.22 -14.25
N PRO A 207 0.06 3.99 -14.08
CA PRO A 207 -1.30 3.46 -14.02
C PRO A 207 -1.83 2.94 -15.36
N THR A 208 -1.13 3.20 -16.49
CA THR A 208 -1.54 2.78 -17.83
C THR A 208 -0.32 2.41 -18.69
N GLU A 209 -0.52 1.58 -19.72
CA GLU A 209 0.57 1.21 -20.63
C GLU A 209 1.13 2.44 -21.35
N GLN A 210 0.25 3.39 -21.64
CA GLN A 210 0.59 4.61 -22.32
C GLN A 210 1.43 5.55 -21.45
N SER A 211 1.16 5.66 -20.14
CA SER A 211 1.99 6.47 -19.23
C SER A 211 3.41 5.91 -19.14
N VAL A 212 3.57 4.59 -19.11
CA VAL A 212 4.87 3.92 -19.03
C VAL A 212 5.61 3.95 -20.36
N LYS A 213 4.93 3.72 -21.49
CA LYS A 213 5.50 3.88 -22.83
C LYS A 213 5.99 5.31 -23.06
N ARG A 214 5.19 6.31 -22.64
CA ARG A 214 5.57 7.73 -22.72
C ARG A 214 6.74 8.06 -21.79
N GLY A 215 6.71 7.59 -20.54
CA GLY A 215 7.81 7.75 -19.58
C GLY A 215 9.13 7.18 -20.09
N LYS A 216 9.09 5.97 -20.66
CA LYS A 216 10.26 5.32 -21.27
C LYS A 216 10.77 6.08 -22.49
N ALA A 217 9.88 6.58 -23.35
CA ALA A 217 10.25 7.36 -24.53
C ALA A 217 10.93 8.69 -24.13
N GLU A 218 10.38 9.39 -23.15
CA GLU A 218 10.94 10.65 -22.64
C GLU A 218 12.31 10.45 -21.98
N LEU A 219 12.48 9.39 -21.18
CA LEU A 219 13.77 9.05 -20.59
C LEU A 219 14.82 8.72 -21.66
N LYS A 220 14.45 7.96 -22.70
CA LYS A 220 15.36 7.69 -23.82
C LYS A 220 15.76 8.97 -24.56
N ARG A 221 14.79 9.83 -24.86
CA ARG A 221 15.04 11.12 -25.51
C ARG A 221 15.99 11.99 -24.68
N LYS A 222 15.76 12.07 -23.37
CA LYS A 222 16.61 12.86 -22.47
C LYS A 222 18.01 12.28 -22.32
N LEU A 223 18.13 10.95 -22.28
CA LEU A 223 19.41 10.27 -22.31
C LEU A 223 20.21 10.56 -23.59
N GLU A 224 19.56 10.49 -24.75
CA GLU A 224 20.18 10.82 -26.03
C GLU A 224 20.65 12.28 -26.05
N GLU A 225 19.83 13.22 -25.54
CA GLU A 225 20.22 14.63 -25.41
C GLU A 225 21.47 14.80 -24.52
N ILE A 226 21.50 14.15 -23.35
CA ILE A 226 22.64 14.20 -22.41
C ILE A 226 23.90 13.58 -23.03
N MET A 227 23.77 12.46 -23.74
CA MET A 227 24.89 11.80 -24.42
C MET A 227 25.42 12.66 -25.58
N ASN A 228 24.53 13.31 -26.34
CA ASN A 228 24.91 14.20 -27.43
C ASN A 228 25.58 15.49 -26.92
N GLN A 229 25.13 16.05 -25.79
CA GLN A 229 25.80 17.18 -25.14
C GLN A 229 27.17 16.80 -24.58
N ALA A 230 27.35 15.55 -24.13
CA ALA A 230 28.65 15.04 -23.70
C ALA A 230 29.64 14.86 -24.87
N LEU A 231 29.14 14.65 -26.10
CA LEU A 231 29.93 14.53 -27.33
C LEU A 231 30.45 15.88 -27.86
N SER A 232 29.76 16.99 -27.56
CA SER A 232 30.15 18.34 -27.99
C SER A 232 31.27 18.99 -27.15
N LEU A 233 31.79 18.30 -26.13
CA LEU A 233 32.92 18.75 -25.31
C LEU A 233 34.26 18.25 -25.91
N PRO A 234 35.30 19.11 -26.05
CA PRO A 234 36.58 18.68 -26.60
C PRO A 234 37.25 17.66 -25.67
N GLY A 235 37.38 16.40 -26.11
CA GLY A 235 38.07 15.33 -25.37
C GLY A 235 37.26 14.05 -25.12
N GLY A 236 35.99 13.96 -25.55
CA GLY A 236 35.17 12.76 -25.39
C GLY A 236 35.48 11.68 -26.43
N ALA A 237 35.94 10.51 -25.97
CA ALA A 237 36.11 9.31 -26.82
C ALA A 237 34.81 8.96 -27.56
N GLN A 238 34.91 8.62 -28.85
CA GLN A 238 33.76 8.19 -29.67
C GLN A 238 33.07 6.98 -29.02
N PRO A 239 31.76 7.05 -28.73
CA PRO A 239 31.02 5.90 -28.26
C PRO A 239 30.64 5.00 -29.43
N ARG A 240 30.95 3.72 -29.29
CA ARG A 240 30.37 2.65 -30.11
C ARG A 240 28.85 2.75 -30.02
N ARG A 241 28.19 2.73 -31.19
CA ARG A 241 26.73 2.74 -31.39
C ARG A 241 26.02 1.87 -30.32
N TYR A 242 25.49 2.49 -29.27
CA TYR A 242 24.87 1.78 -28.17
C TYR A 242 23.53 1.20 -28.63
N GLN A 243 23.45 -0.12 -28.73
CA GLN A 243 22.19 -0.80 -28.97
C GLN A 243 21.45 -0.90 -27.63
N LEU A 244 20.39 -0.11 -27.47
CA LEU A 244 19.42 -0.29 -26.39
C LEU A 244 18.72 -1.65 -26.61
N TYR A 245 19.15 -2.70 -25.91
CA TYR A 245 18.51 -4.01 -25.99
C TYR A 245 17.04 -3.89 -25.54
N LYS A 246 16.13 -4.36 -26.40
CA LYS A 246 14.71 -4.47 -26.12
C LYS A 246 14.49 -5.86 -25.50
N ARG A 247 14.30 -5.95 -24.19
CA ARG A 247 13.77 -7.16 -23.55
C ARG A 247 12.27 -6.95 -23.35
N GLU A 248 11.46 -7.39 -24.31
CA GLU A 248 10.03 -7.59 -24.11
C GLU A 248 9.86 -8.91 -23.34
N ARG A 249 9.30 -8.84 -22.13
CA ARG A 249 8.80 -10.05 -21.45
C ARG A 249 7.40 -10.29 -22.01
N ASP A 250 7.28 -11.21 -22.96
CA ASP A 250 5.98 -11.78 -23.33
C ASP A 250 5.47 -12.61 -22.16
N SER A 251 4.50 -12.07 -21.43
CA SER A 251 3.81 -12.74 -20.34
C SER A 251 2.73 -13.70 -20.86
N ASN A 252 3.13 -14.70 -21.67
CA ASN A 252 2.26 -15.80 -22.06
C ASN A 252 3.07 -17.07 -22.34
N LEU A 253 3.38 -17.83 -21.28
CA LEU A 253 3.66 -19.26 -21.39
C LEU A 253 2.96 -19.97 -20.21
N PRO A 254 2.17 -21.03 -20.46
CA PRO A 254 1.50 -21.76 -19.41
C PRO A 254 2.50 -22.64 -18.65
N PHE A 255 2.31 -22.75 -17.34
CA PHE A 255 3.04 -23.70 -16.50
C PHE A 255 2.75 -25.13 -16.97
N ALA A 256 3.80 -25.87 -17.28
CA ALA A 256 3.82 -27.33 -17.36
C ALA A 256 4.78 -27.85 -16.29
#